data_AF-A0A328AJX8-F1
#
_entry.id   AF-A0A328AJX8-F1
#
_cell.length_a   1.000
_cell.length_b   1.000
_cell.length_c   1.000
_cell.angle_alpha   90.00
_cell.angle_beta   90.00
_cell.angle_gamma   90.00
#
_symmetry.space_group_name_H-M   'P 1'
#
loop_
_entity.id
_entity.type
_entity.pdbx_description
1 polymer ?
#
loop_
_entity_poly.entity_id
_entity_poly.type
_entity_poly.pdbx_seq_one_letter_code
_entity_poly.pdbx_strand_id
1 'polypeptide(L)'
;MIRTLVMIAVSGFLLAAVCLSVAVGMAGPEAIERGVWSWSDDGWFAHHVEMHDGWSASRSGPDGASRTFALANGEKLAIDVPGHVVFTQAEGPAKVVARGPKEALDHLVINNGEIRFDRSSYDGDDLTLEITAPKITDFAINGEAHLEVRGYKQDLLALHINGDGSAVVAGKANVARLSISGSGEADLSGLGAEGAEVNISGSGEAKVAPKSWAKLDISGSGDIDLLSHPKRLESHVSGSGEIRQDDSAPDDGVSASPSPSPSPSPPPGPKPART
;
A
#
# COMPACT_ATOMS: atom_id res chain seq x y z
N MET A 1 -31.19 25.52 -49.22
CA MET A 1 -30.24 24.37 -49.14
C MET A 1 -29.50 24.33 -47.80
N ILE A 2 -29.01 25.46 -47.27
CA ILE A 2 -28.31 25.50 -45.95
C ILE A 2 -29.20 25.15 -44.75
N ARG A 3 -30.46 25.61 -44.71
CA ARG A 3 -31.42 25.29 -43.63
C ARG A 3 -31.68 23.79 -43.45
N THR A 4 -31.75 23.05 -44.56
CA THR A 4 -31.97 21.60 -44.56
C THR A 4 -30.73 20.84 -44.09
N LEU A 5 -29.53 21.32 -44.45
CA LEU A 5 -28.26 20.78 -43.96
C LEU A 5 -28.07 21.00 -42.45
N VAL A 6 -28.48 22.16 -41.93
CA VAL A 6 -28.36 22.45 -40.48
C VAL A 6 -29.31 21.57 -39.66
N MET A 7 -30.54 21.30 -40.12
CA MET A 7 -31.42 20.38 -39.38
C MET A 7 -30.93 18.92 -39.39
N ILE A 8 -30.30 18.46 -40.48
CA ILE A 8 -29.70 17.12 -40.54
C ILE A 8 -28.50 17.03 -39.60
N ALA A 9 -27.67 18.08 -39.52
CA ALA A 9 -26.53 18.12 -38.61
C ALA A 9 -26.94 18.10 -37.13
N VAL A 10 -27.98 18.88 -36.75
CA VAL A 10 -28.45 18.94 -35.35
C VAL A 10 -29.13 17.63 -34.93
N SER A 11 -29.91 17.00 -35.83
CA SER A 11 -30.54 15.70 -35.54
C SER A 11 -29.52 14.57 -35.41
N GLY A 12 -28.46 14.57 -36.24
CA GLY A 12 -27.35 13.62 -36.11
C GLY A 12 -26.57 13.78 -34.80
N PHE A 13 -26.34 15.02 -34.37
CA PHE A 13 -25.62 15.30 -33.12
C PHE A 13 -26.40 14.86 -31.87
N LEU A 14 -27.73 15.08 -31.86
CA LEU A 14 -28.58 14.62 -30.76
C LEU A 14 -28.69 13.09 -30.70
N LEU A 15 -28.73 12.41 -31.85
CA LEU A 15 -28.73 10.94 -31.89
C LEU A 15 -27.38 10.36 -31.41
N ALA A 16 -26.27 11.01 -31.74
CA ALA A 16 -24.93 10.62 -31.29
C ALA A 16 -24.75 10.79 -29.77
N ALA A 17 -25.27 11.88 -29.18
CA ALA A 17 -25.22 12.10 -27.73
C ALA A 17 -26.01 11.03 -26.94
N VAL A 18 -27.15 10.59 -27.48
CA VAL A 18 -27.97 9.53 -26.87
C VAL A 18 -27.31 8.15 -27.02
N CYS A 19 -26.67 7.84 -28.15
CA CYS A 19 -25.89 6.59 -28.30
C CYS A 19 -24.64 6.56 -27.40
N LEU A 20 -23.97 7.70 -27.21
CA LEU A 20 -22.82 7.78 -26.31
C LEU A 20 -23.22 7.49 -24.85
N SER A 21 -24.42 7.90 -24.46
CA SER A 21 -24.97 7.67 -23.11
C SER A 21 -25.28 6.19 -22.84
N VAL A 22 -25.70 5.44 -23.88
CA VAL A 22 -26.01 4.00 -23.76
C VAL A 22 -24.74 3.14 -23.86
N ALA A 23 -23.73 3.55 -24.63
CA ALA A 23 -22.45 2.86 -24.71
C ALA A 23 -21.67 2.90 -23.38
N VAL A 24 -21.76 3.99 -22.63
CA VAL A 24 -21.18 4.10 -21.28
C VAL A 24 -21.99 3.30 -20.23
N GLY A 25 -23.25 2.98 -20.50
CA GLY A 25 -24.10 2.16 -19.62
C GLY A 25 -24.01 0.65 -19.85
N MET A 26 -23.55 0.19 -21.02
CA MET A 26 -23.49 -1.24 -21.38
C MET A 26 -22.07 -1.81 -21.53
N ALA A 27 -21.04 -0.96 -21.59
CA ALA A 27 -19.67 -1.37 -21.29
C ALA A 27 -19.49 -1.31 -19.77
N GLY A 28 -19.82 -2.41 -19.09
CA GLY A 28 -19.45 -2.59 -17.68
C GLY A 28 -17.94 -2.42 -17.46
N PRO A 29 -17.49 -2.30 -16.20
CA PRO A 29 -16.11 -1.94 -15.84
C PRO A 29 -15.02 -2.96 -16.25
N GLU A 30 -15.35 -4.01 -16.99
CA GLU A 30 -14.46 -5.12 -17.33
C GLU A 30 -13.57 -4.85 -18.57
N ALA A 31 -13.59 -3.64 -19.15
CA ALA A 31 -12.66 -3.25 -20.23
C ALA A 31 -11.42 -2.46 -19.73
N ILE A 32 -11.28 -2.24 -18.43
CA ILE A 32 -10.13 -1.59 -17.78
C ILE A 32 -9.14 -2.65 -17.28
N GLU A 33 -8.88 -3.69 -18.06
CA GLU A 33 -7.87 -4.73 -17.79
C GLU A 33 -6.66 -4.65 -18.73
N ARG A 34 -6.52 -3.59 -19.52
CA ARG A 34 -5.31 -3.37 -20.32
C ARG A 34 -4.69 -2.05 -19.91
N GLY A 35 -3.86 -2.15 -18.87
CA GLY A 35 -3.28 -1.05 -18.13
C GLY A 35 -2.52 -0.05 -19.00
N VAL A 36 -2.76 1.22 -18.70
CA VAL A 36 -1.75 2.27 -18.67
C VAL A 36 -2.17 3.25 -17.57
N TRP A 37 -1.49 3.14 -16.42
CA TRP A 37 -1.16 4.21 -15.45
C TRP A 37 -2.17 5.37 -15.24
N SER A 38 -2.89 5.34 -14.11
CA SER A 38 -3.46 6.53 -13.43
C SER A 38 -4.11 6.07 -12.11
N TRP A 39 -3.50 6.38 -10.96
CA TRP A 39 -4.12 6.18 -9.64
C TRP A 39 -4.46 7.51 -8.97
N SER A 40 -5.62 7.46 -8.30
CA SER A 40 -6.20 8.34 -7.28
C SER A 40 -6.58 9.77 -7.70
N ASP A 41 -7.87 9.92 -8.02
CA ASP A 41 -8.63 11.15 -7.72
C ASP A 41 -10.11 10.76 -7.51
N ASP A 42 -10.37 9.90 -6.52
CA ASP A 42 -11.62 9.93 -5.78
C ASP A 42 -11.39 10.79 -4.53
N GLY A 43 -12.08 11.94 -4.47
CA GLY A 43 -11.81 13.08 -3.58
C GLY A 43 -12.04 12.87 -2.08
N TRP A 44 -11.44 11.83 -1.50
CA TRP A 44 -11.43 11.51 -0.07
C TRP A 44 -10.23 12.13 0.67
N PHE A 45 -9.18 12.52 -0.06
CA PHE A 45 -7.86 12.79 0.53
C PHE A 45 -7.54 14.29 0.51
N ALA A 46 -8.18 15.05 1.39
CA ALA A 46 -7.78 16.41 1.69
C ALA A 46 -7.58 16.54 3.21
N HIS A 47 -6.37 16.27 3.71
CA HIS A 47 -6.02 16.61 5.08
C HIS A 47 -4.71 17.38 5.14
N HIS A 48 -4.78 18.48 5.88
CA HIS A 48 -3.72 19.43 6.16
C HIS A 48 -2.80 18.83 7.23
N VAL A 49 -1.51 18.68 6.92
CA VAL A 49 -0.52 18.34 7.94
C VAL A 49 -0.26 19.62 8.75
N GLU A 50 -0.73 19.67 9.99
CA GLU A 50 -0.27 20.65 10.97
C GLU A 50 0.79 19.97 11.83
N MET A 51 2.03 20.41 11.71
CA MET A 51 3.13 19.98 12.55
C MET A 51 3.04 20.72 13.88
N HIS A 52 3.03 19.98 14.99
CA HIS A 52 3.06 20.56 16.32
C HIS A 52 4.16 19.92 17.17
N ASP A 53 5.07 20.76 17.60
CA ASP A 53 6.17 20.51 18.52
C ASP A 53 5.67 20.61 19.97
N GLY A 54 5.75 19.52 20.75
CA GLY A 54 5.53 19.63 22.19
C GLY A 54 5.29 18.37 23.01
N TRP A 55 6.37 17.95 23.70
CA TRP A 55 6.39 17.53 25.11
C TRP A 55 5.84 16.15 25.51
N SER A 56 6.78 15.32 25.99
CA SER A 56 6.53 14.03 26.64
C SER A 56 6.04 14.17 28.08
N ALA A 57 4.94 13.47 28.40
CA ALA A 57 4.58 13.15 29.77
C ALA A 57 4.19 11.68 29.85
N SER A 58 5.16 10.82 30.16
CA SER A 58 4.93 9.43 30.53
C SER A 58 4.02 9.40 31.76
N ARG A 59 2.74 9.09 31.55
CA ARG A 59 1.82 8.65 32.61
C ARG A 59 1.21 7.33 32.20
N SER A 60 1.97 6.26 32.37
CA SER A 60 1.39 4.93 32.57
C SER A 60 0.45 4.98 33.77
N GLY A 61 -0.85 5.06 33.50
CA GLY A 61 -1.93 4.99 34.50
C GLY A 61 -2.68 3.67 34.41
N PRO A 62 -3.06 3.04 35.54
CA PRO A 62 -3.64 1.70 35.57
C PRO A 62 -5.13 1.71 35.16
N ASP A 63 -5.53 0.64 34.47
CA ASP A 63 -6.90 0.27 34.07
C ASP A 63 -7.60 1.22 33.10
N GLY A 64 -7.13 1.25 31.85
CA GLY A 64 -7.88 1.79 30.72
C GLY A 64 -9.27 1.15 30.64
N ALA A 65 -10.29 1.99 30.45
CA ALA A 65 -11.65 1.50 30.22
C ALA A 65 -11.68 0.68 28.91
N SER A 66 -12.65 -0.24 28.78
CA SER A 66 -12.82 -1.00 27.54
C SER A 66 -14.21 -0.76 26.96
N ARG A 67 -14.28 -0.55 25.65
CA ARG A 67 -15.54 -0.42 24.89
C ARG A 67 -15.54 -1.38 23.72
N THR A 68 -16.68 -2.03 23.51
CA THR A 68 -16.92 -2.86 22.34
C THR A 68 -17.82 -2.11 21.37
N PHE A 69 -17.41 -2.05 20.11
CA PHE A 69 -18.18 -1.50 19.00
C PHE A 69 -18.46 -2.58 17.97
N ALA A 70 -19.61 -2.48 17.29
CA ALA A 70 -19.89 -3.28 16.11
C ALA A 70 -19.21 -2.63 14.90
N LEU A 71 -18.44 -3.40 14.15
CA LEU A 71 -17.91 -2.94 12.87
C LEU A 71 -18.93 -3.30 11.79
N ALA A 72 -19.29 -2.33 10.95
CA ALA A 72 -20.10 -2.63 9.77
C ALA A 72 -19.34 -3.64 8.90
N ASN A 73 -20.03 -4.64 8.35
CA ASN A 73 -19.42 -5.56 7.39
C ASN A 73 -18.96 -4.74 6.18
N GLY A 74 -17.66 -4.56 6.06
CA GLY A 74 -17.00 -3.87 4.96
C GLY A 74 -15.73 -4.62 4.62
N GLU A 75 -15.23 -4.43 3.41
CA GLU A 75 -13.94 -4.98 2.99
C GLU A 75 -12.78 -4.02 3.31
N LYS A 76 -13.10 -2.83 3.83
CA LYS A 76 -12.18 -1.73 4.07
C LYS A 76 -12.15 -1.33 5.54
N LEU A 77 -10.97 -0.99 6.04
CA LEU A 77 -10.72 -0.52 7.39
C LEU A 77 -9.75 0.66 7.36
N ALA A 78 -10.21 1.85 7.69
CA ALA A 78 -9.40 3.06 7.85
C ALA A 78 -9.20 3.36 9.34
N ILE A 79 -7.95 3.62 9.71
CA ILE A 79 -7.49 3.87 11.07
C ILE A 79 -6.91 5.28 11.09
N ASP A 80 -7.68 6.22 11.62
CA ASP A 80 -7.34 7.65 11.71
C ASP A 80 -7.13 8.07 13.17
N VAL A 81 -6.66 7.12 13.98
CA VAL A 81 -6.38 7.34 15.39
C VAL A 81 -4.96 6.88 15.71
N PRO A 82 -4.17 7.67 16.47
CA PRO A 82 -2.91 7.19 17.01
C PRO A 82 -3.16 6.04 18.00
N GLY A 83 -2.16 5.16 18.12
CA GLY A 83 -2.19 4.02 19.04
C GLY A 83 -1.88 2.69 18.36
N HIS A 84 -2.07 1.61 19.13
CA HIS A 84 -1.79 0.25 18.70
C HIS A 84 -3.07 -0.46 18.25
N VAL A 85 -3.08 -1.00 17.04
CA VAL A 85 -4.21 -1.71 16.46
C VAL A 85 -3.81 -3.15 16.14
N VAL A 86 -4.52 -4.11 16.73
CA VAL A 86 -4.33 -5.54 16.45
C VAL A 86 -5.54 -6.04 15.68
N PHE A 87 -5.34 -6.42 14.42
CA PHE A 87 -6.33 -7.09 13.60
C PHE A 87 -6.14 -8.61 13.65
N THR A 88 -7.21 -9.33 13.98
CA THR A 88 -7.26 -10.80 13.91
C THR A 88 -8.39 -11.24 12.99
N GLN A 89 -8.05 -12.00 11.96
CA GLN A 89 -9.07 -12.58 11.08
C GLN A 89 -9.78 -13.75 11.79
N ALA A 90 -11.09 -13.64 11.97
CA ALA A 90 -11.91 -14.72 12.52
C ALA A 90 -13.32 -14.71 11.93
N GLU A 91 -13.93 -15.89 11.83
CA GLU A 91 -15.34 -16.01 11.46
C GLU A 91 -16.24 -15.44 12.57
N GLY A 92 -17.27 -14.71 12.17
CA GLY A 92 -18.25 -14.14 13.11
C GLY A 92 -18.56 -12.67 12.84
N PRO A 93 -19.31 -12.04 13.75
CA PRO A 93 -19.64 -10.62 13.64
C PRO A 93 -18.37 -9.78 13.81
N ALA A 94 -18.18 -8.83 12.90
CA ALA A 94 -17.06 -7.92 12.97
C ALA A 94 -17.18 -7.03 14.23
N LYS A 95 -16.12 -7.00 15.04
CA LYS A 95 -16.09 -6.40 16.36
C LYS A 95 -14.80 -5.60 16.55
N VAL A 96 -14.91 -4.47 17.23
CA VAL A 96 -13.77 -3.68 17.71
C VAL A 96 -13.84 -3.58 19.23
N VAL A 97 -12.73 -3.87 19.91
CA VAL A 97 -12.55 -3.64 21.35
C VAL A 97 -11.50 -2.56 21.52
N ALA A 98 -11.93 -1.38 21.91
CA ALA A 98 -11.02 -0.28 22.24
C ALA A 98 -10.72 -0.30 23.73
N ARG A 99 -9.45 -0.10 24.08
CA ARG A 99 -8.95 0.05 25.46
C ARG A 99 -8.12 1.31 25.55
N GLY A 100 -8.29 2.08 26.62
CA GLY A 100 -7.51 3.29 26.83
C GLY A 100 -8.18 4.26 27.81
N PRO A 101 -7.70 5.51 27.87
CA PRO A 101 -8.30 6.56 28.68
C PRO A 101 -9.78 6.76 28.34
N LYS A 102 -10.62 6.92 29.35
CA LYS A 102 -12.06 7.08 29.16
C LYS A 102 -12.40 8.24 28.21
N GLU A 103 -11.64 9.34 28.28
CA GLU A 103 -11.83 10.50 27.42
C GLU A 103 -11.61 10.15 25.93
N ALA A 104 -10.53 9.45 25.59
CA ALA A 104 -10.31 8.98 24.22
C ALA A 104 -11.45 8.06 23.75
N LEU A 105 -11.92 7.14 24.61
CA LEU A 105 -13.01 6.22 24.27
C LEU A 105 -14.38 6.89 24.17
N ASP A 106 -14.57 8.03 24.81
CA ASP A 106 -15.79 8.86 24.73
C ASP A 106 -15.90 9.58 23.39
N HIS A 107 -14.76 9.87 22.76
CA HIS A 107 -14.67 10.59 21.49
C HIS A 107 -14.36 9.69 20.29
N LEU A 108 -14.16 8.39 20.52
CA LEU A 108 -13.92 7.41 19.46
C LEU A 108 -15.21 7.13 18.69
N VAL A 109 -15.16 7.36 17.37
CA VAL A 109 -16.26 7.13 16.45
C VAL A 109 -15.86 6.08 15.43
N ILE A 110 -16.72 5.07 15.26
CA ILE A 110 -16.53 3.99 14.29
C ILE A 110 -17.73 3.96 13.37
N ASN A 111 -17.53 4.29 12.09
CA ASN A 111 -18.58 4.32 11.08
C ASN A 111 -18.06 3.79 9.75
N ASN A 112 -18.80 2.90 9.08
CA ASN A 112 -18.49 2.42 7.73
C ASN A 112 -17.05 1.88 7.52
N GLY A 113 -16.42 1.32 8.55
CA GLY A 113 -15.03 0.85 8.47
C GLY A 113 -13.98 1.94 8.73
N GLU A 114 -14.39 3.16 9.06
CA GLU A 114 -13.50 4.24 9.48
C GLU A 114 -13.51 4.36 11.00
N ILE A 115 -12.32 4.43 11.61
CA ILE A 115 -12.10 4.65 13.04
C ILE A 115 -11.40 5.98 13.20
N ARG A 116 -12.05 6.95 13.84
CA ARG A 116 -11.53 8.31 14.03
C ARG A 116 -12.01 8.94 15.33
N PHE A 117 -11.37 10.02 15.75
CA PHE A 117 -11.91 10.88 16.80
C PHE A 117 -12.91 11.90 16.23
N ASP A 118 -13.93 12.27 17.01
CA ASP A 118 -14.90 13.31 16.63
C ASP A 118 -14.39 14.75 16.81
N ARG A 119 -13.22 14.91 17.43
CA ARG A 119 -12.56 16.19 17.72
C ARG A 119 -11.08 16.14 17.35
N SER A 120 -10.47 17.31 17.20
CA SER A 120 -9.03 17.49 16.94
C SER A 120 -8.19 16.76 18.01
N SER A 121 -7.39 15.81 17.52
CA SER A 121 -6.26 15.07 18.12
C SER A 121 -6.23 14.96 19.65
N TYR A 122 -6.43 13.73 20.12
CA TYR A 122 -6.10 13.30 21.48
C TYR A 122 -4.72 12.64 21.49
N ASP A 123 -3.98 12.76 22.60
CA ASP A 123 -2.82 11.92 22.88
C ASP A 123 -3.31 10.46 22.99
N GLY A 124 -3.13 9.71 21.91
CA GLY A 124 -3.56 8.32 21.78
C GLY A 124 -2.50 7.30 22.17
N ASP A 125 -1.42 7.72 22.83
CA ASP A 125 -0.29 6.86 23.24
C ASP A 125 -0.73 5.61 24.02
N ASP A 126 -1.86 5.71 24.73
CA ASP A 126 -2.44 4.61 25.52
C ASP A 126 -3.68 3.94 24.87
N LEU A 127 -3.99 4.24 23.60
CA LEU A 127 -5.11 3.62 22.88
C LEU A 127 -4.68 2.28 22.27
N THR A 128 -5.39 1.21 22.63
CA THR A 128 -5.27 -0.10 21.99
C THR A 128 -6.60 -0.52 21.37
N LEU A 129 -6.59 -0.89 20.10
CA LEU A 129 -7.76 -1.38 19.37
C LEU A 129 -7.55 -2.85 18.99
N GLU A 130 -8.35 -3.75 19.53
CA GLU A 130 -8.42 -5.15 19.08
C GLU A 130 -9.60 -5.30 18.11
N ILE A 131 -9.30 -5.56 16.83
CA ILE A 131 -10.28 -5.68 15.76
C ILE A 131 -10.37 -7.14 15.33
N THR A 132 -11.59 -7.66 15.26
CA THR A 132 -11.87 -9.01 14.76
C THR A 132 -12.89 -8.93 13.65
N ALA A 133 -12.54 -9.37 12.45
CA ALA A 133 -13.46 -9.41 11.32
C ALA A 133 -13.11 -10.56 10.35
N PRO A 134 -14.08 -11.09 9.60
CA PRO A 134 -13.84 -12.23 8.71
C PRO A 134 -13.16 -11.84 7.39
N LYS A 135 -13.43 -10.65 6.85
CA LYS A 135 -13.02 -10.25 5.50
C LYS A 135 -12.68 -8.77 5.46
N ILE A 136 -11.39 -8.42 5.46
CA ILE A 136 -10.88 -7.06 5.23
C ILE A 136 -9.74 -7.15 4.23
N THR A 137 -9.95 -6.61 3.04
CA THR A 137 -8.93 -6.57 1.99
C THR A 137 -8.12 -5.28 2.02
N ASP A 138 -8.72 -4.17 2.44
CA ASP A 138 -8.10 -2.85 2.34
C ASP A 138 -7.91 -2.24 3.73
N PHE A 139 -6.67 -2.02 4.12
CA PHE A 139 -6.27 -1.36 5.36
C PHE A 139 -5.69 0.00 5.01
N ALA A 140 -6.16 1.05 5.68
CA ALA A 140 -5.58 2.38 5.61
C ALA A 140 -5.17 2.83 7.01
N ILE A 141 -3.92 3.24 7.16
CA ILE A 141 -3.35 3.81 8.38
C ILE A 141 -3.06 5.27 8.09
N ASN A 142 -3.63 6.16 8.89
CA ASN A 142 -3.41 7.59 8.77
C ASN A 142 -2.79 8.11 10.09
N GLY A 143 -1.73 8.90 9.99
CA GLY A 143 -0.99 9.42 11.14
C GLY A 143 0.07 8.46 11.65
N GLU A 144 0.07 8.18 12.95
CA GLU A 144 1.16 7.49 13.67
C GLU A 144 0.78 6.09 14.18
N ALA A 145 -0.34 5.52 13.72
CA ALA A 145 -0.83 4.25 14.26
C ALA A 145 0.12 3.07 13.94
N HIS A 146 0.20 2.11 14.87
CA HIS A 146 0.85 0.82 14.65
C HIS A 146 -0.20 -0.26 14.40
N LEU A 147 -0.19 -0.90 13.23
CA LEU A 147 -1.11 -1.98 12.87
C LEU A 147 -0.40 -3.33 12.89
N GLU A 148 -0.93 -4.28 13.64
CA GLU A 148 -0.51 -5.67 13.63
C GLU A 148 -1.64 -6.56 13.07
N VAL A 149 -1.42 -7.17 11.91
CA VAL A 149 -2.38 -8.07 11.25
C VAL A 149 -1.93 -9.52 11.44
N ARG A 150 -2.74 -10.31 12.14
CA ARG A 150 -2.43 -11.71 12.49
C ARG A 150 -3.31 -12.70 11.74
N GLY A 151 -2.68 -13.77 11.24
CA GLY A 151 -3.39 -14.91 10.67
C GLY A 151 -4.13 -14.59 9.38
N TYR A 152 -3.65 -13.60 8.62
CA TYR A 152 -4.31 -13.13 7.41
C TYR A 152 -4.41 -14.23 6.35
N LYS A 153 -5.57 -14.37 5.71
CA LYS A 153 -5.83 -15.35 4.66
C LYS A 153 -6.92 -14.85 3.72
N GLN A 154 -6.50 -14.14 2.68
CA GLN A 154 -7.37 -13.65 1.61
C GLN A 154 -6.62 -13.59 0.28
N ASP A 155 -7.31 -13.43 -0.84
CA ASP A 155 -6.64 -13.35 -2.14
C ASP A 155 -5.87 -12.03 -2.31
N LEU A 156 -6.40 -10.93 -1.81
CA LEU A 156 -5.81 -9.60 -1.92
C LEU A 156 -5.66 -8.99 -0.53
N LEU A 157 -4.45 -8.49 -0.25
CA LEU A 157 -4.18 -7.51 0.79
C LEU A 157 -3.82 -6.19 0.13
N ALA A 158 -4.52 -5.11 0.48
CA ALA A 158 -4.15 -3.75 0.17
C ALA A 158 -3.88 -3.01 1.49
N LEU A 159 -2.69 -2.43 1.61
CA LEU A 159 -2.25 -1.69 2.78
C LEU A 159 -1.77 -0.31 2.33
N HIS A 160 -2.37 0.72 2.91
CA HIS A 160 -2.06 2.12 2.68
C HIS A 160 -1.57 2.72 3.99
N ILE A 161 -0.36 3.28 4.00
CA ILE A 161 0.20 3.99 5.15
C ILE A 161 0.43 5.44 4.75
N ASN A 162 -0.29 6.36 5.37
CA ASN A 162 -0.18 7.78 5.14
C ASN A 162 0.30 8.46 6.42
N GLY A 163 1.49 9.06 6.39
CA GLY A 163 2.17 9.62 7.57
C GLY A 163 3.33 8.74 8.02
N ASP A 164 3.46 8.57 9.33
CA ASP A 164 4.62 7.96 9.99
C ASP A 164 4.25 6.65 10.74
N GLY A 165 3.03 6.16 10.52
CA GLY A 165 2.55 4.90 11.08
C GLY A 165 3.33 3.69 10.59
N SER A 166 3.11 2.55 11.26
CA SER A 166 3.78 1.30 10.92
C SER A 166 2.82 0.13 10.85
N ALA A 167 3.16 -0.87 10.05
CA ALA A 167 2.33 -2.06 9.87
C ALA A 167 3.18 -3.33 9.88
N VAL A 168 2.73 -4.35 10.61
CA VAL A 168 3.29 -5.69 10.59
C VAL A 168 2.19 -6.65 10.17
N VAL A 169 2.41 -7.40 9.09
CA VAL A 169 1.40 -8.31 8.54
C VAL A 169 1.94 -9.73 8.42
N ALA A 170 1.25 -10.68 9.06
CA ALA A 170 1.57 -12.09 8.98
C ALA A 170 0.39 -12.94 8.48
N GLY A 171 0.68 -13.89 7.59
CA GLY A 171 -0.34 -14.78 7.03
C GLY A 171 -0.04 -15.24 5.60
N LYS A 172 -1.09 -15.32 4.77
CA LYS A 172 -1.03 -15.69 3.36
C LYS A 172 -1.94 -14.79 2.53
N ALA A 173 -1.41 -14.30 1.41
CA ALA A 173 -2.20 -13.62 0.39
C ALA A 173 -1.79 -14.10 -1.00
N ASN A 174 -2.64 -13.96 -2.02
CA ASN A 174 -2.18 -14.17 -3.39
C ASN A 174 -1.41 -12.93 -3.87
N VAL A 175 -1.99 -11.75 -3.67
CA VAL A 175 -1.38 -10.46 -4.02
C VAL A 175 -1.34 -9.55 -2.81
N ALA A 176 -0.16 -8.98 -2.54
CA ALA A 176 0.02 -7.89 -1.58
C ALA A 176 0.23 -6.57 -2.32
N ARG A 177 -0.59 -5.57 -2.02
CA ARG A 177 -0.44 -4.20 -2.49
C ARG A 177 -0.08 -3.32 -1.30
N LEU A 178 1.05 -2.67 -1.37
CA LEU A 178 1.53 -1.75 -0.35
C LEU A 178 1.71 -0.36 -0.97
N SER A 179 1.15 0.65 -0.32
CA SER A 179 1.37 2.04 -0.65
C SER A 179 1.76 2.80 0.60
N ILE A 180 2.91 3.45 0.57
CA ILE A 180 3.39 4.30 1.67
C ILE A 180 3.51 5.73 1.13
N SER A 181 2.84 6.67 1.77
CA SER A 181 2.94 8.11 1.51
C SER A 181 3.36 8.82 2.79
N GLY A 182 4.65 9.11 2.94
CA GLY A 182 5.23 9.65 4.18
C GLY A 182 6.52 8.94 4.58
N SER A 183 6.72 8.73 5.89
CA SER A 183 7.90 8.09 6.49
C SER A 183 7.59 6.78 7.20
N GLY A 184 6.38 6.24 7.02
CA GLY A 184 5.94 5.01 7.67
C GLY A 184 6.71 3.75 7.26
N GLU A 185 6.59 2.70 8.07
CA GLU A 185 7.26 1.41 7.88
C GLU A 185 6.25 0.27 7.69
N ALA A 186 6.53 -0.65 6.76
CA ALA A 186 5.70 -1.84 6.57
C ALA A 186 6.53 -3.12 6.55
N ASP A 187 6.30 -4.01 7.51
CA ASP A 187 6.88 -5.35 7.54
C ASP A 187 5.84 -6.40 7.10
N LEU A 188 6.00 -6.89 5.88
CA LEU A 188 5.21 -7.98 5.30
C LEU A 188 6.08 -9.25 5.13
N SER A 189 7.22 -9.36 5.83
CA SER A 189 8.10 -10.54 5.77
C SER A 189 7.37 -11.82 6.21
N GLY A 190 6.44 -11.70 7.16
CA GLY A 190 5.57 -12.78 7.64
C GLY A 190 4.40 -13.12 6.72
N LEU A 191 4.22 -12.40 5.60
CA LEU A 191 3.13 -12.62 4.65
C LEU A 191 3.61 -13.48 3.48
N GLY A 192 3.12 -14.71 3.41
CA GLY A 192 3.33 -15.57 2.25
C GLY A 192 2.51 -15.09 1.05
N ALA A 193 3.09 -14.21 0.22
CA ALA A 193 2.47 -13.67 -0.99
C ALA A 193 3.00 -14.34 -2.28
N GLU A 194 2.14 -14.56 -3.27
CA GLU A 194 2.59 -14.97 -4.61
C GLU A 194 3.12 -13.76 -5.40
N GLY A 195 2.46 -12.62 -5.29
CA GLY A 195 2.85 -11.37 -5.91
C GLY A 195 2.86 -10.20 -4.94
N ALA A 196 3.77 -9.25 -5.14
CA ALA A 196 3.76 -7.99 -4.41
C ALA A 196 3.87 -6.77 -5.34
N GLU A 197 3.06 -5.76 -5.07
CA GLU A 197 3.17 -4.43 -5.67
C GLU A 197 3.39 -3.42 -4.55
N VAL A 198 4.54 -2.76 -4.56
CA VAL A 198 4.95 -1.80 -3.52
C VAL A 198 5.19 -0.46 -4.16
N ASN A 199 4.53 0.58 -3.64
CA ASN A 199 4.70 1.95 -4.07
C ASN A 199 5.06 2.82 -2.86
N ILE A 200 6.24 3.44 -2.86
CA ILE A 200 6.68 4.35 -1.80
C ILE A 200 6.79 5.76 -2.36
N SER A 201 6.05 6.70 -1.79
CA SER A 201 6.16 8.14 -2.06
C SER A 201 6.60 8.84 -0.77
N GLY A 202 7.89 9.15 -0.64
CA GLY A 202 8.46 9.73 0.58
C GLY A 202 9.74 9.03 1.04
N SER A 203 9.85 8.78 2.35
CA SER A 203 11.04 8.25 3.01
C SER A 203 10.75 6.96 3.80
N GLY A 204 9.61 6.32 3.56
CA GLY A 204 9.21 5.10 4.26
C GLY A 204 10.01 3.86 3.87
N GLU A 205 9.86 2.81 4.67
CA GLU A 205 10.56 1.54 4.50
C GLU A 205 9.57 0.38 4.32
N ALA A 206 9.89 -0.58 3.46
CA ALA A 206 9.06 -1.77 3.26
C ALA A 206 9.88 -3.06 3.20
N LYS A 207 9.46 -4.08 3.96
CA LYS A 207 10.01 -5.44 3.87
C LYS A 207 8.99 -6.38 3.25
N VAL A 208 9.34 -7.05 2.16
CA VAL A 208 8.42 -7.96 1.43
C VAL A 208 9.12 -9.24 0.96
N ALA A 209 8.37 -10.35 0.89
CA ALA A 209 8.89 -11.66 0.46
C ALA A 209 7.99 -12.39 -0.58
N PRO A 210 7.67 -11.78 -1.74
CA PRO A 210 6.85 -12.40 -2.78
C PRO A 210 7.56 -13.58 -3.49
N LYS A 211 6.80 -14.58 -3.94
CA LYS A 211 7.38 -15.78 -4.59
C LYS A 211 7.49 -15.73 -6.11
N SER A 212 6.47 -15.19 -6.78
CA SER A 212 6.31 -15.32 -8.23
C SER A 212 6.68 -14.03 -8.95
N TRP A 213 6.21 -12.88 -8.48
CA TRP A 213 6.52 -11.59 -9.09
C TRP A 213 6.55 -10.45 -8.06
N ALA A 214 7.34 -9.42 -8.35
CA ALA A 214 7.37 -8.19 -7.57
C ALA A 214 7.41 -6.98 -8.51
N LYS A 215 6.61 -5.96 -8.21
CA LYS A 215 6.66 -4.64 -8.85
C LYS A 215 6.90 -3.60 -7.76
N LEU A 216 8.05 -2.93 -7.83
CA LEU A 216 8.54 -2.04 -6.77
C LEU A 216 8.78 -0.64 -7.36
N ASP A 217 8.04 0.36 -6.89
CA ASP A 217 8.14 1.74 -7.34
C ASP A 217 8.46 2.65 -6.15
N ILE A 218 9.59 3.36 -6.20
CA ILE A 218 9.99 4.32 -5.18
C ILE A 218 10.09 5.70 -5.82
N SER A 219 9.39 6.67 -5.23
CA SER A 219 9.46 8.09 -5.54
C SER A 219 9.85 8.86 -4.28
N GLY A 220 11.14 9.12 -4.10
CA GLY A 220 11.68 9.77 -2.90
C GLY A 220 12.98 9.13 -2.40
N SER A 221 13.10 8.99 -1.08
CA SER A 221 14.28 8.49 -0.38
C SER A 221 14.00 7.25 0.48
N GLY A 222 12.87 6.58 0.25
CA GLY A 222 12.50 5.36 0.97
C GLY A 222 13.25 4.12 0.49
N ASP A 223 13.20 3.07 1.30
CA ASP A 223 13.93 1.82 1.06
C ASP A 223 12.98 0.61 0.99
N ILE A 224 13.31 -0.37 0.15
CA ILE A 224 12.59 -1.65 0.07
C ILE A 224 13.57 -2.80 0.27
N ASP A 225 13.34 -3.62 1.29
CA ASP A 225 14.02 -4.90 1.48
C ASP A 225 13.18 -6.04 0.90
N LEU A 226 13.70 -6.62 -0.18
CA LEU A 226 13.13 -7.80 -0.85
C LEU A 226 13.82 -9.06 -0.30
N LEU A 227 13.11 -9.78 0.57
CA LEU A 227 13.63 -10.95 1.30
C LEU A 227 13.47 -12.27 0.52
N SER A 228 13.18 -12.20 -0.78
CA SER A 228 12.93 -13.36 -1.63
C SER A 228 13.41 -13.13 -3.06
N HIS A 229 13.41 -14.20 -3.87
CA HIS A 229 13.80 -14.16 -5.28
C HIS A 229 12.59 -14.43 -6.19
N PRO A 230 11.76 -13.42 -6.49
CA PRO A 230 10.64 -13.59 -7.39
C PRO A 230 11.12 -13.88 -8.82
N LYS A 231 10.37 -14.69 -9.57
CA LYS A 231 10.71 -15.04 -10.97
C LYS A 231 10.69 -13.83 -11.91
N ARG A 232 9.91 -12.81 -11.56
CA ARG A 232 9.80 -11.54 -12.29
C ARG A 232 9.94 -10.39 -11.31
N LEU A 233 10.89 -9.51 -11.54
CA LEU A 233 11.10 -8.31 -10.75
C LEU A 233 11.07 -7.11 -11.71
N GLU A 234 10.16 -6.19 -11.45
CA GLU A 234 10.09 -4.87 -12.10
C GLU A 234 10.32 -3.84 -11.01
N SER A 235 11.33 -2.98 -11.18
CA SER A 235 11.68 -1.99 -10.17
C SER A 235 11.96 -0.64 -10.80
N HIS A 236 11.42 0.42 -10.22
CA HIS A 236 11.68 1.79 -10.61
C HIS A 236 11.98 2.64 -9.38
N VAL A 237 13.08 3.38 -9.40
CA VAL A 237 13.47 4.29 -8.32
C VAL A 237 13.70 5.66 -8.93
N SER A 238 12.90 6.62 -8.47
CA SER A 238 12.99 8.04 -8.80
C SER A 238 13.32 8.81 -7.53
N GLY A 239 14.60 9.09 -7.31
CA GLY A 239 15.09 9.79 -6.12
C GLY A 239 16.39 9.20 -5.58
N SER A 240 16.49 9.06 -4.26
CA SER A 240 17.69 8.60 -3.55
C SER A 240 17.47 7.32 -2.73
N GLY A 241 16.29 6.71 -2.84
CA GLY A 241 15.96 5.45 -2.18
C GLY A 241 16.72 4.24 -2.74
N GLU A 242 16.67 3.12 -2.02
CA GLU A 242 17.34 1.87 -2.37
C GLU A 242 16.39 0.67 -2.36
N ILE A 243 16.64 -0.31 -3.23
CA ILE A 243 15.99 -1.63 -3.18
C ILE A 243 17.09 -2.64 -2.89
N ARG A 244 17.03 -3.29 -1.71
CA ARG A 244 17.99 -4.32 -1.30
C ARG A 244 17.34 -5.68 -1.47
N GLN A 245 18.02 -6.57 -2.18
CA GLN A 245 17.58 -7.95 -2.30
C GLN A 245 18.49 -8.81 -1.43
N ASP A 246 17.91 -9.64 -0.56
CA ASP A 246 18.70 -10.54 0.28
C ASP A 246 19.21 -11.73 -0.54
N ASP A 247 20.50 -11.69 -0.91
CA ASP A 247 21.20 -12.75 -1.63
C ASP A 247 21.42 -14.02 -0.77
N SER A 248 21.02 -14.02 0.51
CA SER A 248 21.28 -15.10 1.48
C SER A 248 20.30 -16.28 1.40
N ALA A 249 19.32 -16.26 0.50
CA ALA A 249 18.45 -17.43 0.28
C ALA A 249 19.29 -18.61 -0.24
N PRO A 250 19.04 -19.86 0.21
CA PRO A 250 19.87 -21.00 -0.16
C PRO A 250 19.94 -21.15 -1.68
N ASP A 251 21.15 -20.99 -2.18
CA ASP A 251 21.61 -21.35 -3.51
C ASP A 251 21.09 -22.76 -3.85
N ASP A 252 20.00 -22.83 -4.62
CA ASP A 252 19.63 -24.02 -5.37
C ASP A 252 20.63 -24.21 -6.53
N GLY A 253 21.92 -24.31 -6.18
CA GLY A 253 23.02 -24.93 -6.93
C GLY A 253 23.09 -24.68 -8.43
N VAL A 254 22.74 -23.50 -8.94
CA VAL A 254 23.05 -23.12 -10.33
C VAL A 254 24.12 -22.06 -10.30
N SER A 255 25.34 -22.56 -10.14
CA SER A 255 26.60 -21.92 -10.47
C SER A 255 26.52 -21.17 -11.80
N ALA A 256 26.20 -19.87 -11.74
CA ALA A 256 26.42 -18.97 -12.86
C ALA A 256 27.93 -18.83 -13.06
N SER A 257 28.40 -19.34 -14.19
CA SER A 257 29.81 -19.34 -14.61
C SER A 257 30.39 -17.91 -14.68
N PRO A 258 31.71 -17.75 -14.51
CA PRO A 258 32.35 -16.47 -14.23
C PRO A 258 32.37 -15.50 -15.43
N SER A 259 32.55 -14.24 -15.09
CA SER A 259 32.72 -13.05 -15.95
C SER A 259 33.57 -13.29 -17.20
N PRO A 260 33.29 -12.61 -18.33
CA PRO A 260 34.14 -12.70 -19.52
C PRO A 260 35.54 -12.12 -19.25
N SER A 261 36.57 -12.95 -19.44
CA SER A 261 37.99 -12.55 -19.44
C SER A 261 38.25 -11.40 -20.43
N PRO A 262 39.22 -10.50 -20.14
CA PRO A 262 39.54 -9.40 -21.05
C PRO A 262 40.14 -9.89 -22.37
N SER A 263 39.72 -9.27 -23.47
CA SER A 263 40.17 -9.54 -24.84
C SER A 263 41.71 -9.48 -24.99
N PRO A 264 42.34 -10.38 -25.78
CA PRO A 264 43.76 -10.29 -26.07
C PRO A 264 44.08 -9.10 -26.99
N SER A 265 45.14 -8.36 -26.66
CA SER A 265 45.67 -7.27 -27.48
C SER A 265 46.23 -7.79 -28.82
N PRO A 266 46.13 -7.02 -29.92
CA PRO A 266 46.64 -7.43 -31.22
C PRO A 266 48.18 -7.45 -31.27
N PRO A 267 48.79 -8.33 -32.09
CA PRO A 267 50.24 -8.45 -32.19
C PRO A 267 50.89 -7.21 -32.84
N PRO A 268 52.15 -6.90 -32.51
CA PRO A 268 52.86 -5.77 -33.12
C PRO A 268 53.16 -6.04 -34.60
N GLY A 269 52.88 -5.03 -35.44
CA GLY A 269 53.12 -5.07 -36.89
C GLY A 269 54.61 -5.18 -37.26
N PRO A 270 54.93 -5.67 -38.47
CA PRO A 270 56.32 -5.90 -38.89
C PRO A 270 57.11 -4.59 -39.03
N LYS A 271 58.37 -4.61 -38.55
CA LYS A 271 59.33 -3.52 -38.72
C LYS A 271 59.72 -3.35 -40.20
N PRO A 272 59.89 -2.11 -40.70
CA PRO A 272 60.39 -1.89 -42.05
C PRO A 272 61.86 -2.32 -42.17
N ALA A 273 62.17 -3.10 -43.20
CA ALA A 273 63.53 -3.41 -43.60
C ALA A 273 64.23 -2.12 -44.07
N ARG A 274 65.37 -1.80 -43.47
CA ARG A 274 66.24 -0.70 -43.86
C ARG A 274 67.35 -1.27 -44.75
N THR A 275 67.32 -0.83 -46.02
CA THR A 275 68.39 -0.76 -47.05
C THR A 275 69.50 -1.81 -47.04
#